data_AF-A0A4Q3L1R5-F1
#
_entry.id   AF-A0A4Q3L1R5-F1
#
_cell.length_a   1.000
_cell.length_b   1.000
_cell.length_c   1.000
_cell.angle_alpha   90.00
_cell.angle_beta   90.00
_cell.angle_gamma   90.00
#
_symmetry.space_group_name_H-M   'P 1'
#
loop_
_entity.id
_entity.type
_entity.pdbx_description
1 polymer ?
#
loop_
_entity_poly.entity_id
_entity_poly.type
_entity_poly.pdbx_seq_one_letter_code
_entity_poly.pdbx_strand_id
1 'polypeptide(L)'
;MTLSAALVDAANGTQGVRFIDRNESSTYFSYDALFRRAQGVAAALQEEGICAGDVVAIVLPTSPEFYDAFFGAILLGAVPVALYPPLRLGRLQEYHAQTARCLRVCAASIVLTNNNVRRLLGQAIEAARPARGCLSVEHITAQRFVAAPVALDQVAFLQFS
;
A
#
# COMPACT_ATOMS: atom_id res chain seq x y z
N MET A 1 7.34 -8.67 19.11
CA MET A 1 7.03 -9.24 17.77
C MET A 1 6.72 -8.09 16.84
N THR A 2 7.30 -8.04 15.64
CA THR A 2 6.98 -7.03 14.63
C THR A 2 5.71 -7.40 13.86
N LEU A 3 5.09 -6.45 13.14
CA LEU A 3 3.93 -6.74 12.30
C LEU A 3 4.25 -7.69 11.14
N SER A 4 5.47 -7.59 10.57
CA SER A 4 5.96 -8.52 9.57
C SER A 4 6.08 -9.95 10.12
N ALA A 5 6.60 -10.12 11.34
CA ALA A 5 6.69 -11.43 11.99
C ALA A 5 5.29 -12.02 12.29
N ALA A 6 4.33 -11.19 12.70
CA ALA A 6 2.96 -11.63 12.93
C ALA A 6 2.28 -12.13 11.64
N LEU A 7 2.52 -11.46 10.50
CA LEU A 7 2.01 -11.91 9.21
C LEU A 7 2.63 -13.24 8.77
N VAL A 8 3.95 -13.40 8.95
CA VAL A 8 4.65 -14.65 8.65
C VAL A 8 4.12 -15.81 9.50
N ASP A 9 3.86 -15.56 10.78
CA ASP A 9 3.26 -16.56 11.68
C ASP A 9 1.83 -16.92 11.22
N ALA A 10 1.00 -15.91 10.94
CA ALA A 10 -0.37 -16.12 10.45
C ALA A 10 -0.42 -16.88 9.13
N ALA A 11 0.57 -16.72 8.25
CA ALA A 11 0.69 -17.44 6.98
C ALA A 11 0.86 -18.96 7.16
N ASN A 12 1.34 -19.42 8.31
CA ASN A 12 1.44 -20.86 8.63
C ASN A 12 0.11 -21.46 9.12
N GLY A 13 -0.92 -20.63 9.35
CA GLY A 13 -2.25 -21.06 9.78
C GLY A 13 -3.19 -21.39 8.61
N THR A 14 -4.41 -21.82 8.95
CA THR A 14 -5.50 -22.08 7.99
C THR A 14 -6.50 -20.92 7.85
N GLN A 15 -6.29 -19.86 8.62
CA GLN A 15 -7.15 -18.68 8.69
C GLN A 15 -6.89 -17.71 7.53
N GLY A 16 -7.75 -16.70 7.41
CA GLY A 16 -7.69 -15.75 6.32
C GLY A 16 -8.77 -14.68 6.40
N VAL A 17 -8.88 -13.91 5.33
CA VAL A 17 -9.78 -12.75 5.23
C VAL A 17 -10.81 -13.01 4.14
N ARG A 18 -12.07 -12.67 4.44
CA ARG A 18 -13.15 -12.64 3.45
C ARG A 18 -13.44 -11.19 3.08
N PHE A 19 -13.31 -10.89 1.79
CA PHE A 19 -13.67 -9.62 1.20
C PHE A 19 -15.09 -9.73 0.67
N ILE A 20 -15.94 -8.74 0.97
CA ILE A 20 -17.31 -8.65 0.47
C ILE A 20 -17.38 -7.38 -0.36
N ASP A 21 -17.74 -7.52 -1.64
CA ASP A 21 -17.89 -6.38 -2.54
C ASP A 21 -19.29 -5.74 -2.44
N ARG A 22 -19.53 -4.71 -3.25
CA ARG A 22 -20.82 -3.98 -3.26
C ARG A 22 -21.99 -4.80 -3.80
N ASN A 23 -21.71 -5.90 -4.50
CA ASN A 23 -22.71 -6.83 -5.02
C ASN A 23 -22.92 -8.01 -4.07
N GLU A 24 -22.41 -7.92 -2.83
CA GLU A 24 -22.42 -8.98 -1.81
C GLU A 24 -21.66 -10.25 -2.22
N SER A 25 -20.87 -10.17 -3.29
CA SER A 25 -20.00 -11.27 -3.69
C SER A 25 -18.83 -11.35 -2.71
N SER A 26 -18.51 -12.58 -2.29
CA SER A 26 -17.45 -12.81 -1.32
C SER A 26 -16.26 -13.56 -1.92
N THR A 27 -15.06 -13.06 -1.67
CA THR A 27 -13.80 -13.73 -2.03
C THR A 27 -13.01 -13.98 -0.76
N TYR A 28 -12.53 -15.21 -0.57
CA TYR A 28 -11.70 -15.59 0.57
C TYR A 28 -10.23 -15.73 0.15
N PHE A 29 -9.33 -15.16 0.95
CA PHE A 29 -7.89 -15.38 0.84
C PHE A 29 -7.35 -15.88 2.16
N SER A 30 -6.61 -17.00 2.13
CA SER A 30 -5.82 -17.43 3.29
C SER A 30 -4.71 -16.41 3.57
N TYR A 31 -4.22 -16.38 4.82
CA TYR A 31 -3.05 -15.55 5.15
C TYR A 31 -1.80 -15.94 4.35
N ASP A 32 -1.61 -17.22 4.00
CA ASP A 32 -0.56 -17.65 3.07
C ASP A 32 -0.69 -16.97 1.69
N ALA A 33 -1.91 -16.94 1.14
CA ALA A 33 -2.15 -16.32 -0.17
C ALA A 33 -1.91 -14.80 -0.11
N LEU A 34 -2.35 -14.14 0.97
CA LEU A 34 -2.09 -12.72 1.19
C LEU A 34 -0.59 -12.43 1.38
N PHE A 35 0.12 -13.28 2.12
CA PHE A 35 1.56 -13.16 2.33
C PHE A 35 2.32 -13.25 1.00
N ARG A 36 2.02 -14.25 0.16
CA ARG A 36 2.66 -14.39 -1.17
C ARG A 36 2.39 -13.20 -2.09
N ARG A 37 1.16 -12.67 -2.09
CA ARG A 37 0.82 -11.47 -2.86
C ARG A 37 1.55 -10.22 -2.34
N ALA A 38 1.61 -10.05 -1.02
CA ALA A 38 2.36 -8.98 -0.38
C ALA A 38 3.86 -9.05 -0.68
N GLN A 39 4.45 -10.25 -0.76
CA GLN A 39 5.85 -10.42 -1.20
C GLN A 39 6.08 -9.90 -2.63
N GLY A 40 5.13 -10.07 -3.54
CA GLY A 40 5.21 -9.50 -4.89
C GLY A 40 5.27 -7.97 -4.88
N VAL A 41 4.45 -7.33 -4.03
CA VAL A 41 4.51 -5.88 -3.82
C VAL A 41 5.84 -5.45 -3.20
N ALA A 42 6.31 -6.16 -2.17
CA ALA A 42 7.58 -5.86 -1.51
C ALA A 42 8.76 -5.93 -2.50
N ALA A 43 8.75 -6.93 -3.39
CA ALA A 43 9.73 -7.05 -4.48
C ALA A 43 9.67 -5.85 -5.44
N ALA A 44 8.48 -5.43 -5.86
CA ALA A 44 8.32 -4.29 -6.76
C ALA A 44 8.79 -2.97 -6.13
N LEU A 45 8.46 -2.75 -4.85
CA LEU A 45 8.94 -1.58 -4.11
C LEU A 45 10.48 -1.59 -4.00
N GLN A 46 11.08 -2.76 -3.75
CA GLN A 46 12.53 -2.93 -3.70
C GLN A 46 13.18 -2.63 -5.06
N GLU A 47 12.58 -3.05 -6.18
CA GLU A 47 13.03 -2.72 -7.54
C GLU A 47 12.93 -1.23 -7.86
N GLU A 48 11.91 -0.54 -7.34
CA GLU A 48 11.78 0.92 -7.40
C GLU A 48 12.76 1.67 -6.46
N GLY A 49 13.60 0.92 -5.73
CA GLY A 49 14.61 1.45 -4.83
C GLY A 49 14.05 2.05 -3.55
N ILE A 50 12.91 1.55 -3.08
CA ILE A 50 12.35 1.86 -1.75
C ILE A 50 13.10 1.05 -0.70
N CYS A 51 13.45 1.72 0.39
CA CYS A 51 14.19 1.17 1.51
C CYS A 51 13.33 1.07 2.77
N ALA A 52 13.83 0.33 3.76
CA ALA A 52 13.22 0.34 5.08
C ALA A 52 13.20 1.77 5.66
N GLY A 53 12.07 2.16 6.26
CA GLY A 53 11.83 3.51 6.77
C GLY A 53 11.25 4.50 5.76
N ASP A 54 11.32 4.23 4.46
CA ASP A 54 10.71 5.09 3.44
C ASP A 54 9.18 5.05 3.53
N VAL A 55 8.54 6.19 3.27
CA VAL A 55 7.08 6.30 3.33
C VAL A 55 6.45 5.88 2.00
N VAL A 56 5.56 4.88 2.07
CA VAL A 56 4.77 4.38 0.94
C VAL A 56 3.32 4.81 1.13
N ALA A 57 2.86 5.79 0.35
CA ALA A 57 1.46 6.20 0.38
C ALA A 57 0.61 5.22 -0.43
N ILE A 58 -0.51 4.77 0.13
CA ILE A 58 -1.42 3.80 -0.50
C ILE A 58 -2.76 4.49 -0.71
N VAL A 59 -3.13 4.68 -1.98
CA VAL A 59 -4.43 5.26 -2.37
C VAL A 59 -5.24 4.19 -3.09
N LEU A 60 -5.93 3.37 -2.30
CA LEU A 60 -6.75 2.26 -2.78
C LEU A 60 -8.05 2.19 -1.96
N PRO A 61 -9.16 1.71 -2.55
CA PRO A 61 -10.33 1.33 -1.77
C PRO A 61 -10.01 0.10 -0.90
N THR A 62 -10.90 -0.24 0.04
CA THR A 62 -10.82 -1.54 0.72
C THR A 62 -10.98 -2.66 -0.31
N SER A 63 -9.88 -3.34 -0.62
CA SER A 63 -9.81 -4.41 -1.60
C SER A 63 -8.64 -5.34 -1.29
N PRO A 64 -8.55 -6.52 -1.91
CA PRO A 64 -7.38 -7.39 -1.77
C PRO A 64 -6.06 -6.67 -2.10
N GLU A 65 -6.06 -5.82 -3.12
CA GLU A 65 -4.89 -5.05 -3.53
C GLU A 65 -4.42 -4.05 -2.47
N PHE A 66 -5.34 -3.51 -1.65
CA PHE A 66 -4.96 -2.69 -0.50
C PHE A 66 -4.16 -3.51 0.52
N TYR A 67 -4.56 -4.76 0.77
CA TYR A 67 -3.86 -5.65 1.70
C TYR A 67 -2.49 -6.02 1.14
N ASP A 68 -2.41 -6.33 -0.15
CA ASP A 68 -1.14 -6.60 -0.83
C ASP A 68 -0.19 -5.40 -0.71
N ALA A 69 -0.69 -4.19 -0.98
CA ALA A 69 0.07 -2.94 -0.88
C ALA A 69 0.57 -2.67 0.54
N PHE A 70 -0.33 -2.77 1.52
CA PHE A 70 -0.05 -2.47 2.92
C PHE A 70 0.96 -3.46 3.50
N PHE A 71 0.70 -4.75 3.36
CA PHE A 71 1.60 -5.76 3.88
C PHE A 71 2.90 -5.86 3.08
N GLY A 72 2.89 -5.57 1.78
CA GLY A 72 4.12 -5.48 0.98
C GLY A 72 5.07 -4.40 1.49
N ALA A 73 4.55 -3.22 1.82
CA ALA A 73 5.33 -2.16 2.45
C ALA A 73 5.86 -2.60 3.83
N ILE A 74 5.02 -3.21 4.67
CA ILE A 74 5.43 -3.74 5.99
C ILE A 74 6.52 -4.81 5.86
N LEU A 75 6.41 -5.73 4.91
CA LEU A 75 7.40 -6.78 4.67
C LEU A 75 8.74 -6.21 4.25
N LEU A 76 8.75 -5.18 3.39
CA LEU A 76 9.96 -4.43 3.01
C LEU A 76 10.56 -3.65 4.20
N GLY A 77 9.79 -3.41 5.26
CA GLY A 77 10.15 -2.50 6.33
C GLY A 77 9.92 -1.03 5.96
N ALA A 78 9.17 -0.73 4.91
CA ALA A 78 8.72 0.61 4.60
C ALA A 78 7.55 1.02 5.53
N VAL A 79 7.23 2.31 5.54
CA VAL A 79 6.16 2.89 6.38
C VAL A 79 4.93 3.17 5.53
N PRO A 80 3.92 2.27 5.49
CA PRO A 80 2.69 2.51 4.76
C PRO A 80 1.87 3.64 5.37
N VAL A 81 1.22 4.42 4.49
CA VAL A 81 0.27 5.48 4.83
C VAL A 81 -0.96 5.36 3.96
N ALA A 82 -2.06 4.90 4.56
CA ALA A 82 -3.32 4.69 3.85
C ALA A 82 -4.08 6.02 3.68
N LEU A 83 -4.41 6.36 2.43
CA LEU A 83 -5.24 7.50 2.07
C LEU A 83 -6.44 7.00 1.24
N TYR A 84 -7.64 7.50 1.52
CA TYR A 84 -8.83 7.06 0.79
C TYR A 84 -8.92 7.68 -0.61
N PRO A 85 -9.36 6.92 -1.64
CA PRO A 85 -9.69 7.47 -2.95
C PRO A 85 -10.90 8.42 -2.87
N PRO A 86 -11.11 9.29 -3.87
CA PRO A 86 -12.19 10.27 -3.83
C PRO A 86 -13.55 9.58 -3.89
N LEU A 87 -14.42 9.87 -2.91
CA LEU A 87 -15.77 9.29 -2.82
C LEU A 87 -16.77 9.93 -3.79
N ARG A 88 -16.54 11.20 -4.19
CA ARG A 88 -17.44 11.99 -5.04
C ARG A 88 -16.64 12.86 -6.01
N LEU A 89 -17.00 12.82 -7.29
CA LEU A 89 -16.32 13.59 -8.34
C LEU A 89 -16.53 15.11 -8.21
N GLY A 90 -17.61 15.57 -7.57
CA GLY A 90 -17.92 16.99 -7.42
C GLY A 90 -16.99 17.79 -6.50
N ARG A 91 -16.03 17.15 -5.83
CA ARG A 91 -15.05 17.80 -4.93
C ARG A 91 -13.60 17.41 -5.25
N LEU A 92 -13.31 17.13 -6.52
CA LEU A 92 -11.98 16.68 -6.94
C LEU A 92 -10.86 17.68 -6.62
N GLN A 93 -11.09 18.99 -6.75
CA GLN A 93 -10.06 20.00 -6.42
C GLN A 93 -9.66 19.97 -4.94
N GLU A 94 -10.65 19.95 -4.03
CA GLU A 94 -10.40 19.82 -2.59
C GLU A 94 -9.67 18.51 -2.27
N TYR A 95 -10.09 17.42 -2.91
CA TYR A 95 -9.43 16.13 -2.79
C TYR A 95 -7.96 16.19 -3.23
N HIS A 96 -7.66 16.75 -4.42
CA HIS A 96 -6.29 16.85 -4.91
C HIS A 96 -5.41 17.69 -3.97
N ALA A 97 -5.92 18.83 -3.50
CA ALA A 97 -5.20 19.69 -2.57
C ALA A 97 -4.91 18.97 -1.24
N GLN A 98 -5.91 18.26 -0.71
CA GLN A 98 -5.78 17.51 0.53
C GLN A 98 -4.81 16.33 0.38
N THR A 99 -4.95 15.51 -0.66
CA THR A 99 -4.06 14.39 -0.94
C THR A 99 -2.63 14.88 -1.15
N ALA A 100 -2.41 15.92 -1.95
CA ALA A 100 -1.08 16.50 -2.16
C ALA A 100 -0.47 17.05 -0.87
N ARG A 101 -1.29 17.60 0.03
CA ARG A 101 -0.84 18.02 1.36
C ARG A 101 -0.41 16.83 2.20
N CYS A 102 -1.22 15.77 2.29
CA CYS A 102 -0.87 14.56 3.04
C CYS A 102 0.44 13.94 2.52
N LEU A 103 0.56 13.77 1.20
CA LEU A 103 1.77 13.21 0.55
C LEU A 103 3.03 14.01 0.89
N ARG A 104 2.95 15.35 0.93
CA ARG A 104 4.09 16.20 1.32
C ARG A 104 4.39 16.12 2.81
N VAL A 105 3.36 16.13 3.66
CA VAL A 105 3.50 16.09 5.13
C VAL A 105 4.15 14.79 5.59
N CYS A 106 3.77 13.65 5.00
CA CYS A 106 4.41 12.37 5.30
C CYS A 106 5.68 12.11 4.48
N ALA A 107 6.12 13.03 3.63
CA ALA A 107 7.27 12.85 2.73
C ALA A 107 7.21 11.53 1.94
N ALA A 108 6.07 11.25 1.31
CA ALA A 108 5.85 10.03 0.55
C ALA A 108 6.90 9.86 -0.56
N SER A 109 7.61 8.72 -0.53
CA SER A 109 8.62 8.38 -1.54
C SER A 109 7.96 7.85 -2.82
N ILE A 110 6.88 7.08 -2.67
CA ILE A 110 6.09 6.53 -3.78
C ILE A 110 4.60 6.49 -3.39
N VAL A 111 3.73 6.51 -4.40
CA VAL A 111 2.29 6.27 -4.26
C VAL A 111 1.90 4.96 -4.93
N LEU A 112 1.29 4.03 -4.19
CA LEU A 112 0.66 2.83 -4.71
C LEU A 112 -0.85 3.06 -4.91
N THR A 113 -1.37 2.68 -6.06
CA THR A 113 -2.79 2.81 -6.41
C THR A 113 -3.20 1.74 -7.44
N ASN A 114 -4.41 1.84 -8.02
CA ASN A 114 -4.83 1.02 -9.17
C ASN A 114 -5.10 1.91 -10.39
N ASN A 115 -5.32 1.32 -11.57
CA ASN A 115 -5.49 2.08 -12.81
C ASN A 115 -6.71 3.02 -12.78
N ASN A 116 -7.78 2.64 -12.08
CA ASN A 116 -8.99 3.45 -11.96
C ASN A 116 -8.74 4.71 -11.13
N VAL A 117 -8.15 4.56 -9.95
CA VAL A 117 -7.86 5.67 -9.03
C VAL A 117 -6.70 6.53 -9.55
N ARG A 118 -5.70 5.93 -10.21
CA ARG A 118 -4.58 6.66 -10.83
C ARG A 118 -5.03 7.77 -11.76
N ARG A 119 -6.08 7.55 -12.56
CA ARG A 119 -6.67 8.55 -13.46
C ARG A 119 -7.17 9.80 -12.72
N LEU A 120 -7.53 9.65 -11.45
CA LEU A 120 -8.01 10.72 -10.58
C LEU A 120 -6.89 11.29 -9.69
N LEU A 121 -5.66 10.79 -9.76
CA LEU A 121 -4.57 11.23 -8.89
C LEU A 121 -3.59 12.21 -9.54
N GLY A 122 -3.67 12.40 -10.86
CA GLY A 122 -2.69 13.17 -11.64
C GLY A 122 -2.30 14.50 -10.99
N GLN A 123 -3.28 15.37 -10.72
CA GLN A 123 -3.04 16.69 -10.11
C GLN A 123 -2.42 16.60 -8.71
N ALA A 124 -2.83 15.61 -7.90
CA ALA A 124 -2.28 15.44 -6.56
C ALA A 124 -0.81 14.99 -6.60
N ILE A 125 -0.47 14.08 -7.52
CA ILE A 125 0.89 13.59 -7.74
C ILE A 125 1.77 14.70 -8.31
N GLU A 126 1.29 15.47 -9.28
CA GLU A 126 2.02 16.60 -9.86
C GLU A 126 2.32 17.70 -8.83
N ALA A 127 1.38 17.96 -7.92
CA ALA A 127 1.54 18.93 -6.85
C ALA A 127 2.46 18.44 -5.71
N ALA A 128 2.42 17.15 -5.38
CA ALA A 128 3.23 16.58 -4.30
C ALA A 128 4.64 16.16 -4.72
N ARG A 129 4.82 15.73 -5.98
CA ARG A 129 6.06 15.24 -6.58
C ARG A 129 6.81 14.19 -5.74
N PRO A 130 6.18 13.04 -5.42
CA PRO A 130 6.87 11.93 -4.76
C PRO A 130 8.07 11.47 -5.61
N ALA A 131 9.20 11.16 -4.96
CA ALA A 131 10.49 10.93 -5.63
C ALA A 131 10.47 9.77 -6.64
N ARG A 132 9.68 8.72 -6.37
CA ARG A 132 9.49 7.55 -7.24
C ARG A 132 8.14 7.57 -7.97
N GLY A 133 7.41 8.68 -7.92
CA GLY A 133 6.15 8.82 -8.65
C GLY A 133 5.01 7.98 -8.08
N CYS A 134 4.26 7.36 -9.00
CA CYS A 134 3.02 6.65 -8.71
C CYS A 134 2.95 5.35 -9.52
N LEU A 135 2.75 4.22 -8.82
CA LEU A 135 2.73 2.87 -9.37
C LEU A 135 1.34 2.24 -9.22
N SER A 136 0.89 1.56 -10.27
CA SER A 136 -0.32 0.74 -10.20
C SER A 136 0.05 -0.65 -9.71
N VAL A 137 -0.62 -1.14 -8.67
CA VAL A 137 -0.44 -2.49 -8.12
C VAL A 137 -0.82 -3.59 -9.13
N GLU A 138 -1.66 -3.27 -10.12
CA GLU A 138 -2.04 -4.18 -11.21
C GLU A 138 -0.88 -4.45 -12.18
N HIS A 139 0.17 -3.64 -12.18
CA HIS A 139 1.34 -3.79 -13.07
C HIS A 139 2.54 -4.42 -12.36
N ILE A 140 2.37 -4.90 -11.13
CA ILE A 140 3.45 -5.53 -10.37
C ILE A 140 3.70 -6.94 -10.93
N THR A 141 4.90 -7.14 -11.47
CA THR A 141 5.36 -8.42 -12.02
C THR A 141 6.56 -9.01 -11.26
N ALA A 142 7.13 -8.24 -10.32
CA ALA A 142 8.29 -8.63 -9.54
C ALA A 142 8.03 -9.91 -8.72
N GLN A 143 9.00 -10.82 -8.71
CA GLN A 143 8.83 -12.17 -8.14
C GLN A 143 9.75 -12.44 -6.96
N ARG A 144 10.84 -11.68 -6.80
CA ARG A 144 11.87 -11.96 -5.81
C ARG A 144 12.00 -10.82 -4.82
N PHE A 145 11.53 -11.06 -3.61
CA PHE A 145 11.73 -10.20 -2.47
C PHE A 145 12.83 -10.78 -1.56
N VAL A 146 13.77 -9.92 -1.13
CA VAL A 146 14.76 -10.28 -0.11
C VAL A 146 14.46 -9.49 1.15
N ALA A 147 13.94 -10.19 2.17
CA ALA A 147 13.59 -9.59 3.45
C ALA A 147 14.84 -9.12 4.20
N ALA A 148 14.76 -7.90 4.73
CA ALA A 148 15.72 -7.36 5.69
C ALA A 148 15.14 -7.44 7.13
N PRO A 149 15.97 -7.54 8.17
CA PRO A 149 15.51 -7.44 9.55
C PRO A 149 14.82 -6.09 9.83
N VAL A 150 13.65 -6.12 10.46
CA VAL A 150 12.91 -4.92 10.91
C VAL A 150 13.08 -4.78 12.42
N ALA A 151 13.51 -3.60 12.88
CA ALA A 151 13.71 -3.33 14.31
C ALA A 151 12.38 -3.12 15.05
N LEU A 152 12.35 -3.38 16.36
CA LEU A 152 11.13 -3.29 17.17
C LEU A 152 10.69 -1.84 17.46
N ASP A 153 11.62 -0.90 17.42
CA ASP A 153 11.40 0.54 17.62
C ASP A 153 11.11 1.29 16.32
N GLN A 154 11.12 0.58 15.18
CA GLN A 154 10.81 1.15 13.89
C GLN A 154 9.30 1.46 13.75
N VAL A 155 8.98 2.60 13.15
CA VAL A 155 7.60 2.98 12.83
C VAL A 155 6.98 1.94 11.89
N ALA A 156 5.84 1.38 12.29
CA ALA A 156 5.12 0.39 11.48
C ALA A 156 4.23 1.03 10.41
N PHE A 157 3.50 2.11 10.72
CA PHE A 157 2.67 2.84 9.77
C PHE A 157 2.32 4.24 10.31
N LEU A 158 1.86 5.15 9.45
CA LEU A 158 1.29 6.43 9.86
C LEU A 158 -0.19 6.51 9.46
N GLN A 159 -0.99 7.14 10.30
CA GLN A 159 -2.40 7.39 10.07
C GLN A 159 -2.70 8.88 10.25
N PHE A 160 -3.44 9.46 9.31
CA PHE A 160 -3.99 10.81 9.43
C PHE A 160 -5.36 10.77 10.09
N SER A 161 -5.65 11.77 10.95
CA SER A 161 -6.93 11.99 11.64
C SER A 161 -7.72 13.13 11.03
#